data_AF-G7ZJ13-F1
#
_entry.id   AF-G7ZJ13-F1
#
_cell.length_a   1.000
_cell.length_b   1.000
_cell.length_c   1.000
_cell.angle_alpha   90.00
_cell.angle_beta   90.00
_cell.angle_gamma   90.00
#
_symmetry.space_group_name_H-M   'P 1'
#
loop_
_entity.id
_entity.type
_entity.pdbx_description
1 polymer ?
#
loop_
_entity_poly.entity_id
_entity_poly.type
_entity_poly.pdbx_seq_one_letter_code
_entity_poly.pdbx_strand_id
1 'polypeptide(L)' 'MSKTDCAAEIFKSAALHLDMVDEFIAIAQSKLNSVDSEFTRDSLADLLSGLTEQRETYGAVLAAAQPVTALAA' A
#
# COMPACT_ATOMS: atom_id res chain seq x y z
N MET A 1 -17.62 12.28 -17.74
CA MET A 1 -16.30 11.90 -17.22
C MET A 1 -15.60 11.09 -18.30
N SER A 2 -14.43 11.53 -18.75
CA SER A 2 -13.63 10.79 -19.74
C SER A 2 -13.04 9.53 -19.10
N LYS A 3 -12.64 8.55 -19.93
CA LYS A 3 -11.90 7.37 -19.47
C LYS A 3 -10.58 7.77 -18.79
N THR A 4 -9.95 8.85 -19.26
CA THR A 4 -8.74 9.43 -18.67
C THR A 4 -8.99 10.00 -17.27
N ASP A 5 -10.12 10.69 -17.08
CA ASP A 5 -10.50 11.24 -15.76
C ASP A 5 -10.76 10.11 -14.76
N CYS A 6 -11.44 9.04 -15.20
CA CYS A 6 -11.71 7.87 -14.37
C CYS A 6 -10.40 7.18 -13.96
N ALA A 7 -9.48 7.00 -14.90
CA ALA A 7 -8.16 6.43 -14.61
C ALA A 7 -7.38 7.29 -13.60
N ALA A 8 -7.41 8.63 -13.73
CA ALA A 8 -6.75 9.54 -12.80
C ALA A 8 -7.30 9.40 -11.36
N GLU A 9 -8.62 9.30 -11.19
CA GLU A 9 -9.22 9.11 -9.86
C GLU A 9 -8.90 7.73 -9.26
N ILE A 10 -8.84 6.68 -10.09
CA ILE A 10 -8.39 5.35 -9.64
C ILE A 10 -6.94 5.42 -9.12
N PHE A 11 -6.04 6.07 -9.84
CA PHE A 11 -4.64 6.19 -9.40
C PHE A 11 -4.48 7.06 -8.15
N LYS A 12 -5.26 8.14 -8.01
CA LYS A 12 -5.28 8.92 -6.76
C LYS A 12 -5.76 8.08 -5.58
N SER A 13 -6.82 7.31 -5.76
CA SER A 13 -7.34 6.40 -4.73
C SER A 13 -6.31 5.33 -4.36
N ALA A 14 -5.63 4.76 -5.36
CA ALA A 14 -4.56 3.78 -5.16
C ALA A 14 -3.35 4.37 -4.40
N ALA A 15 -2.98 5.63 -4.67
CA ALA A 15 -1.93 6.33 -3.94
C ALA A 15 -2.32 6.56 -2.47
N LEU A 16 -3.54 7.05 -2.21
CA LEU A 16 -4.04 7.23 -0.85
C LEU A 16 -4.08 5.91 -0.07
N HIS A 17 -4.51 4.83 -0.72
CA HIS A 17 -4.51 3.50 -0.11
C HIS A 17 -3.08 3.04 0.24
N LEU A 18 -2.10 3.30 -0.63
CA LEU A 18 -0.70 2.99 -0.36
C LEU A 18 -0.16 3.74 0.86
N ASP A 19 -0.51 5.03 1.01
CA ASP A 19 -0.12 5.83 2.18
C ASP A 19 -0.69 5.23 3.48
N MET A 20 -1.95 4.75 3.46
CA MET A 20 -2.55 4.08 4.62
C MET A 20 -1.86 2.75 4.95
N VAL A 21 -1.47 1.97 3.94
CA VAL A 21 -0.75 0.71 4.12
C VAL A 21 0.62 0.98 4.76
N ASP A 22 1.33 2.01 4.30
CA ASP A 22 2.63 2.40 4.86
C ASP A 22 2.52 2.79 6.34
N GLU A 23 1.51 3.59 6.71
CA GLU A 23 1.26 3.95 8.11
C GLU A 23 0.89 2.72 8.95
N PHE A 24 0.05 1.82 8.41
CA PHE A 24 -0.35 0.62 9.15
C PHE A 24 0.84 -0.34 9.38
N ILE A 25 1.71 -0.50 8.39
CA ILE A 25 2.97 -1.24 8.54
C ILE A 25 3.81 -0.65 9.66
N ALA A 26 4.00 0.68 9.68
CA ALA A 26 4.77 1.36 10.72
C ALA A 26 4.20 1.11 12.14
N ILE A 27 2.87 1.17 12.28
CA ILE A 27 2.19 0.88 13.55
C ILE A 27 2.36 -0.59 13.96
N ALA A 28 2.18 -1.53 13.02
CA ALA A 28 2.31 -2.95 13.29
C ALA A 28 3.75 -3.33 13.69
N GLN A 29 4.76 -2.76 13.02
CA GLN A 29 6.17 -2.90 13.39
C GLN A 29 6.47 -2.34 14.78
N SER A 30 5.94 -1.16 15.11
CA SER A 30 6.10 -0.57 16.44
C SER A 30 5.50 -1.47 17.54
N LYS A 31 4.34 -2.07 17.27
CA LYS A 31 3.69 -3.02 18.19
C LYS A 31 4.47 -4.31 18.35
N LEU A 32 5.03 -4.86 17.27
CA LEU A 32 5.82 -6.10 17.30
C LEU A 32 6.95 -6.04 18.33
N ASN A 33 7.63 -4.89 18.43
CA ASN A 33 8.72 -4.67 19.38
C ASN A 33 8.27 -4.58 20.85
N SER A 34 6.97 -4.44 21.10
CA SER A 34 6.40 -4.20 22.45
C SER A 34 5.57 -5.39 22.96
N VAL A 35 5.57 -6.53 22.26
CA VAL A 35 4.70 -7.68 22.55
C VAL A 35 5.49 -8.85 23.13
N ASP A 36 5.09 -9.28 24.34
CA ASP A 36 5.68 -10.43 25.02
C ASP A 36 5.08 -11.78 24.55
N SER A 37 3.82 -11.77 24.11
CA SER A 37 3.09 -12.96 23.62
C SER A 37 3.67 -13.46 22.29
N GLU A 38 4.16 -14.71 22.29
CA GLU A 38 4.71 -15.38 21.10
C GLU A 38 3.66 -15.50 19.97
N PHE A 39 2.46 -15.97 20.29
CA PHE A 39 1.36 -16.07 19.31
C PHE A 39 1.03 -14.72 18.65
N THR A 40 1.01 -13.64 19.43
CA THR A 40 0.73 -12.30 18.91
C THR A 40 1.87 -11.79 18.05
N ARG A 41 3.12 -12.12 18.39
CA ARG A 41 4.30 -11.77 17.60
C ARG A 41 4.27 -12.46 16.24
N ASP A 42 3.97 -13.75 16.21
CA ASP A 42 3.87 -14.53 14.96
C ASP A 42 2.72 -14.02 14.08
N SER A 43 1.55 -13.79 14.68
CA SER A 43 0.40 -13.23 13.97
C SER A 43 0.69 -11.85 13.36
N LEU A 44 1.44 -11.01 14.08
CA LEU A 44 1.86 -9.69 13.58
C LEU A 44 2.92 -9.82 12.48
N ALA A 45 3.83 -10.78 12.56
CA ALA A 45 4.81 -11.04 11.52
C ALA A 45 4.13 -11.49 10.21
N ASP A 46 3.16 -12.40 10.30
CA ASP A 46 2.37 -12.85 9.16
C ASP A 46 1.57 -11.69 8.54
N LEU A 47 0.93 -10.86 9.38
CA LEU A 47 0.22 -9.67 8.93
C LEU A 47 1.16 -8.69 8.20
N LEU A 48 2.35 -8.43 8.76
CA LEU A 48 3.35 -7.55 8.15
C LEU A 48 3.84 -8.07 6.79
N SER A 49 3.99 -9.39 6.64
CA SER A 49 4.30 -10.00 5.34
C SER A 49 3.23 -9.68 4.32
N GLY A 50 1.95 -9.92 4.64
CA GLY A 50 0.84 -9.64 3.73
C GLY A 50 0.69 -8.15 3.38
N LEU A 51 0.90 -7.26 4.35
CA LEU A 51 0.87 -5.81 4.12
C LEU A 51 2.02 -5.36 3.21
N THR A 52 3.21 -5.95 3.36
CA THR A 52 4.37 -5.64 2.50
C THR A 52 4.13 -6.08 1.06
N GLU A 53 3.57 -7.27 0.84
CA GLU A 53 3.17 -7.73 -0.51
C GLU A 53 2.10 -6.82 -1.14
N GLN A 54 1.11 -6.40 -0.33
CA GLN A 54 0.08 -5.47 -0.79
C GLN A 54 0.70 -4.11 -1.20
N ARG A 55 1.62 -3.59 -0.38
CA ARG A 55 2.35 -2.35 -0.65
C ARG A 55 3.11 -2.43 -1.99
N GLU A 56 3.87 -3.51 -2.20
CA GLU A 56 4.63 -3.73 -3.43
C GLU A 56 3.72 -3.80 -4.66
N THR A 57 2.58 -4.49 -4.54
CA THR A 57 1.58 -4.59 -5.61
C THR A 57 1.01 -3.22 -5.99
N TYR A 58 0.61 -2.42 -5.00
CA TYR A 58 0.12 -1.06 -5.25
C TYR A 58 1.21 -0.15 -5.82
N GLY A 59 2.44 -0.26 -5.32
CA GLY A 59 3.61 0.43 -5.86
C GLY A 59 3.86 0.12 -7.34
N ALA A 60 3.74 -1.15 -7.74
CA ALA A 60 3.88 -1.57 -9.14
C ALA A 60 2.77 -0.98 -10.03
N VAL A 61 1.51 -0.98 -9.56
CA VAL A 61 0.38 -0.38 -10.28
C VAL A 61 0.58 1.12 -10.49
N LEU A 62 1.04 1.83 -9.46
CA LEU A 62 1.30 3.27 -9.54
C LEU A 62 2.51 3.59 -10.43
N ALA A 63 3.56 2.78 -10.39
CA ALA A 63 4.70 2.92 -11.29
C ALA A 63 4.29 2.71 -12.77
N ALA A 64 3.40 1.75 -13.04
CA ALA A 64 2.82 1.52 -14.37
C ALA A 64 1.85 2.62 -14.82
N ALA A 65 1.38 3.48 -13.91
CA ALA A 65 0.50 4.62 -14.21
C ALA A 65 1.24 5.84 -14.79
N GLN A 66 2.49 6.04 -14.39
CA GLN A 66 3.38 7.12 -14.86
C GLN A 66 3.43 7.26 -16.40
N PRO A 67 3.51 6.18 -17.21
CA PRO A 67 3.48 6.31 -18.67
C PRO A 67 2.13 6.78 -19.24
N VAL A 68 1.02 6.61 -18.52
CA VAL A 68 -0.32 7.02 -19.00
C VAL A 68 -0.55 8.52 -18.82
N THR A 69 -0.02 9.11 -17.75
CA THR A 69 -0.15 10.56 -17.49
C THR A 69 0.74 11.39 -18.41
N ALA A 70 1.92 10.88 -18.80
CA ALA A 70 2.84 11.55 -19.71
C ALA A 70 2.37 11.58 -21.18
N LEU A 71 1.54 10.61 -21.60
CA LEU A 71 0.99 10.56 -22.96
C LEU A 71 -0.29 11.41 -23.13
N ALA A 72 -0.86 11.89 -22.02
CA ALA A 72 -2.07 12.72 -21.99
C ALA A 72 -1.78 14.22 -21.73
N ALA A 73 -0.50 14.59 -21.59
CA ALA A 73 -0.04 15.95 -21.32
C ALA A 73 0.49 16.65 -22.58
#